data_AF-A0A9E2N453-F1
#
_entry.id   AF-A0A9E2N453-F1
#
_cell.length_a   1.000
_cell.length_b   1.000
_cell.length_c   1.000
_cell.angle_alpha   90.00
_cell.angle_beta   90.00
_cell.angle_gamma   90.00
#
_symmetry.space_group_name_H-M   'P 1'
#
loop_
_entity.id
_entity.type
_entity.pdbx_description
1 polymer ?
#
loop_
_entity_poly.entity_id
_entity_poly.type
_entity_poly.pdbx_seq_one_letter_code
_entity_poly.pdbx_strand_id
1 'polypeptide(L)' 'MFGLGIWELLIILAIILIIFGAGKLPEIGAGLGKGIGNFKKATQEAREIDVTPEGKKETPAQAKSGNEESRGGPSA' A
#
# COMPACT_ATOMS: atom_id res chain seq x y z
N MET A 1 17.71 12.98 -26.69
CA MET A 1 16.65 13.48 -27.61
C MET A 1 15.33 12.93 -27.11
N PHE A 2 14.39 13.81 -26.75
CA PHE A 2 13.12 13.52 -26.04
C PHE A 2 13.25 13.00 -24.60
N GLY A 3 13.62 13.90 -23.69
CA GLY A 3 13.30 13.72 -22.27
C GLY A 3 11.87 14.19 -22.06
N LEU A 4 10.91 13.27 -22.09
CA LEU A 4 9.53 13.58 -21.72
C LEU A 4 9.53 13.99 -20.24
N GLY A 5 9.33 15.29 -19.99
CA GLY A 5 9.20 15.82 -18.66
C GLY A 5 7.93 15.31 -17.97
N ILE A 6 7.92 15.42 -16.64
CA ILE A 6 6.73 15.16 -15.84
C ILE A 6 5.55 16.03 -16.33
N TRP A 7 5.84 17.25 -16.78
CA TRP A 7 4.84 18.18 -17.32
C TRP A 7 4.20 17.68 -18.62
N GLU A 8 4.99 17.23 -19.60
CA GLU A 8 4.47 16.65 -20.84
C GLU A 8 3.66 15.36 -20.57
N LEU A 9 4.12 14.50 -19.65
CA LEU A 9 3.40 13.29 -19.28
C LEU A 9 2.03 13.62 -18.66
N LEU A 10 1.94 14.65 -17.82
CA LEU A 10 0.67 15.11 -17.24
C LEU A 10 -0.29 15.66 -18.29
N ILE A 11 0.21 16.39 -19.30
CA ILE A 11 -0.62 16.89 -20.41
C ILE A 11 -1.21 15.73 -21.20
N ILE A 12 -0.39 14.73 -21.54
CA ILE A 12 -0.85 13.53 -22.27
C ILE A 12 -1.88 12.77 -21.42
N LEU A 13 -1.62 12.61 -20.13
CA LEU A 13 -2.55 11.99 -19.19
C LEU A 13 -3.89 12.75 -19.13
N ALA A 14 -3.86 14.08 -19.11
CA ALA A 14 -5.07 14.90 -19.11
C ALA A 14 -5.91 14.69 -20.38
N ILE A 15 -5.29 14.60 -21.56
CA ILE A 15 -6.00 14.32 -22.81
C ILE A 15 -6.66 12.93 -22.76
N ILE A 16 -5.94 11.91 -22.28
CA ILE A 16 -6.48 10.56 -22.11
C ILE A 16 -7.65 10.58 -21.11
N LEU A 17 -7.54 11.30 -20.00
CA LEU A 17 -8.60 11.46 -19.02
C LEU A 17 -9.84 12.16 -19.59
N ILE A 18 -9.69 13.08 -20.55
CA ILE A 18 -10.84 13.72 -21.20
C ILE A 18 -11.56 12.73 -22.12
N ILE A 19 -10.81 11.92 -22.88
CA ILE A 19 -11.38 10.95 -23.83
C ILE A 19 -12.04 9.77 -23.09
N PHE A 20 -11.33 9.19 -22.11
CA PHE A 20 -11.78 8.00 -21.39
C PHE A 20 -12.60 8.34 -20.14
N GLY A 21 -12.48 9.56 -19.61
CA GLY A 21 -13.09 9.98 -18.35
C GLY A 21 -12.23 9.65 -17.12
N ALA A 22 -12.35 10.48 -16.08
CA ALA A 22 -11.59 10.33 -14.82
C ALA A 22 -11.91 9.04 -14.04
N GLY A 23 -13.08 8.43 -14.28
CA GLY A 23 -13.48 7.18 -13.63
C GLY A 23 -12.87 5.92 -14.24
N LYS A 24 -12.47 5.93 -15.51
CA LYS A 24 -12.04 4.72 -16.23
C LYS A 24 -10.63 4.26 -15.88
N LEU A 25 -9.71 5.19 -15.65
CA LEU A 25 -8.35 4.86 -15.19
C LEU A 25 -8.32 4.13 -13.83
N PRO A 26 -9.00 4.61 -12.77
CA PRO A 26 -9.01 3.91 -11.49
C PRO A 26 -9.77 2.58 -11.54
N GLU A 27 -10.81 2.47 -12.37
CA GLU A 27 -11.56 1.22 -12.58
C GLU A 27 -10.65 0.11 -13.16
N ILE A 28 -9.89 0.45 -14.21
CA ILE A 28 -8.91 -0.47 -14.83
C ILE A 28 -7.73 -0.73 -13.89
N GLY A 29 -7.21 0.31 -13.22
CA GLY A 29 -6.11 0.22 -12.28
C GLY A 29 -6.44 -0.66 -11.07
N ALA A 30 -7.67 -0.63 -10.57
CA ALA A 30 -8.11 -1.51 -9.48
C ALA A 30 -8.14 -2.99 -9.90
N GLY A 31 -8.56 -3.29 -11.13
CA GLY A 31 -8.52 -4.64 -11.69
C GLY A 31 -7.09 -5.16 -11.88
N LEU A 32 -6.24 -4.35 -12.53
CA LEU A 32 -4.82 -4.67 -12.74
C LEU A 32 -4.06 -4.79 -11.41
N GLY A 33 -4.30 -3.89 -10.46
CA GLY A 33 -3.64 -3.89 -9.16
C GLY A 33 -3.95 -5.14 -8.35
N LYS A 34 -5.21 -5.60 -8.35
CA LYS A 34 -5.59 -6.89 -7.75
C LYS A 34 -4.90 -8.06 -8.48
N GLY A 35 -4.90 -8.07 -9.82
CA GLY A 35 -4.23 -9.10 -10.61
C GLY A 35 -2.73 -9.22 -10.29
N ILE A 36 -2.02 -8.08 -10.29
CA ILE A 36 -0.59 -8.01 -9.96
C ILE A 36 -0.34 -8.40 -8.50
N GLY A 37 -1.19 -7.96 -7.57
CA GLY A 37 -1.09 -8.32 -6.15
C GLY A 37 -1.22 -9.82 -5.91
N ASN A 38 -2.24 -10.43 -6.51
CA ASN A 38 -2.47 -11.88 -6.45
C ASN A 38 -1.34 -12.66 -7.14
N PHE A 39 -0.85 -12.19 -8.29
CA PHE A 39 0.28 -12.79 -9.00
C PHE A 39 1.57 -12.75 -8.17
N LYS A 40 1.85 -11.61 -7.52
CA LYS A 40 3.00 -11.45 -6.64
C LYS A 40 2.91 -12.36 -5.43
N LYS A 41 1.72 -12.49 -4.82
CA LYS A 41 1.48 -13.38 -3.68
C LYS A 41 1.66 -14.85 -4.05
N ALA A 42 1.05 -15.30 -5.15
CA ALA A 42 1.22 -16.66 -5.65
C ALA A 42 2.68 -16.98 -6.04
N THR A 43 3.39 -16.01 -6.61
CA THR A 43 4.83 -16.16 -6.94
C THR A 43 5.70 -16.22 -5.68
N GLN A 44 5.33 -15.49 -4.61
CA GLN A 44 6.03 -15.56 -3.32
C GLN A 44 5.76 -16.88 -2.61
N GLU A 45 4.50 -17.32 -2.55
CA GLU A 45 4.11 -18.63 -1.97
C GLU A 45 4.78 -19.78 -2.73
N ALA A 46 4.86 -19.72 -4.06
CA ALA A 46 5.59 -20.70 -4.86
C ALA A 46 7.11 -20.72 -4.60
N ARG A 47 7.69 -19.60 -4.12
CA ARG A 47 9.09 -19.52 -3.69
C ARG A 47 9.29 -19.98 -2.25
N GLU A 48 8.31 -19.79 -1.37
CA GLU A 48 8.35 -20.22 0.04
C GLU A 48 8.17 -21.73 0.26
N ILE A 49 7.80 -22.49 -0.77
CA ILE A 49 7.82 -23.97 -0.70
C ILE A 49 9.27 -24.49 -0.57
N ASP A 50 10.28 -23.67 -0.88
CA ASP A 50 11.68 -23.91 -0.55
C ASP A 50 12.05 -23.08 0.71
N VAL A 51 12.04 -23.74 1.87
CA VAL A 51 12.55 -23.33 3.20
C VAL A 51 11.95 -22.08 3.90
N THR A 52 11.08 -22.35 4.89
CA THR A 52 10.78 -21.59 6.16
C THR A 52 9.35 -21.03 6.29
N PRO A 53 8.60 -21.36 7.36
CA PRO A 53 7.30 -20.76 7.63
C PRO A 53 7.44 -19.43 8.40
N GLU A 54 7.15 -18.28 7.77
CA GLU A 54 7.02 -17.00 8.48
C GLU A 54 5.55 -16.57 8.58
N GLY A 55 4.94 -16.93 9.71
CA GLY A 55 3.79 -16.20 10.22
C GLY A 55 4.24 -14.88 10.83
N LYS A 56 4.03 -13.74 10.15
CA LYS A 56 3.89 -12.42 10.77
C LYS A 56 3.48 -11.35 9.74
N LYS A 57 2.23 -10.88 9.78
CA LYS A 57 1.94 -9.44 9.63
C LYS A 57 0.83 -9.05 10.59
N GLU A 58 1.28 -8.31 11.58
CA GLU A 58 0.59 -7.83 12.75
C GLU A 58 -0.42 -6.75 12.39
N THR A 59 -1.56 -6.79 13.05
CA THR A 59 -2.36 -5.62 13.40
C THR A 59 -1.60 -4.82 14.46
N PRO A 60 -1.42 -3.50 14.29
CA PRO A 60 -1.24 -2.66 15.47
C PRO A 60 -1.93 -1.29 15.30
N ALA A 61 -3.15 -1.16 15.83
CA ALA A 61 -3.76 0.15 16.08
C ALA A 61 -4.86 0.08 17.15
N GLN A 62 -4.52 -0.32 18.38
CA GLN A 62 -5.19 0.22 19.56
C GLN A 62 -4.24 0.16 20.78
N ALA A 63 -3.29 1.08 20.81
CA ALA A 63 -2.55 1.41 22.02
C ALA A 63 -3.53 2.10 22.98
N LYS A 64 -3.90 1.40 24.06
CA LYS A 64 -4.53 1.99 25.24
C LYS A 64 -3.54 2.97 25.84
N SER A 65 -3.85 4.25 25.72
CA SER A 65 -3.21 5.32 26.48
C SER A 65 -3.70 5.29 27.93
N GLY A 66 -2.76 5.42 28.86
CA GLY A 66 -3.02 5.89 30.22
C GLY A 66 -3.10 4.81 31.29
N ASN A 67 -1.96 4.38 31.85
CA ASN A 67 -1.80 4.29 33.30
C ASN A 67 -0.33 4.08 33.69
N GLU A 68 0.46 5.15 33.82
CA GLU A 68 1.63 5.17 34.70
C GLU A 68 2.05 6.62 34.96
N GLU A 69 1.31 7.30 35.84
CA GLU A 69 1.81 8.46 36.56
C GLU A 69 1.39 8.35 38.02
N SER A 70 2.33 8.65 38.92
CA SER A 70 2.21 8.65 40.38
C SER A 70 2.50 7.33 41.11
N ARG A 71 3.72 6.80 40.89
CA ARG A 71 4.52 6.28 42.02
C ARG A 71 5.29 7.44 42.66
N GLY A 72 4.59 8.22 43.47
CA GLY A 72 5.17 9.17 44.42
C GLY A 72 4.46 9.01 45.75
N GLY A 73 5.01 8.20 46.64
CA GLY A 73 4.38 7.85 47.91
C GLY A 73 4.28 9.03 48.89
N PRO A 74 3.29 9.02 49.79
CA PRO A 74 3.38 9.68 51.07
C PRO A 74 3.60 8.62 52.16
N SER A 75 4.84 8.51 52.64
CA SER A 75 5.12 7.84 53.91
C SER A 75 4.97 8.88 55.01
N ALA A 76 3.78 8.93 55.61
CA ALA A 76 3.53 9.56 56.90
C ALA A 76 3.53 8.49 57.99
#